data_AF-N6Y2N8-F1
#
_entry.id   AF-N6Y2N8-F1
#
_cell.length_a   1.000
_cell.length_b   1.000
_cell.length_c   1.000
_cell.angle_alpha   90.00
_cell.angle_beta   90.00
_cell.angle_gamma   90.00
#
_symmetry.space_group_name_H-M   'P 1'
#
loop_
_entity.id
_entity.type
_entity.pdbx_description
1 polymer ?
#
loop_
_entity_poly.entity_id
_entity_poly.type
_entity_poly.pdbx_seq_one_letter_code
_entity_poly.pdbx_strand_id
1 'polypeptide(L)' 'MLAALLAGPLGKAELARALGRNRPSGQLHEAVRRLVQRGAITPTIPEKPNSRLQKYRLTTAGKRLRRT' A
#
# COMPACT_ATOMS: atom_id res chain seq x y z
N MET A 1 -5.64 -4.66 4.72
CA MET A 1 -4.68 -4.01 3.78
C MET A 1 -3.28 -3.89 4.37
N LEU A 2 -3.06 -3.17 5.48
CA LEU A 2 -1.72 -3.03 6.10
C LEU A 2 -1.08 -4.39 6.49
N ALA A 3 -1.88 -5.37 6.89
CA ALA A 3 -1.39 -6.72 7.20
C ALA A 3 -0.71 -7.41 5.99
N ALA A 4 -1.17 -7.16 4.77
CA ALA A 4 -0.60 -7.77 3.57
C ALA A 4 0.84 -7.28 3.31
N LEU A 5 1.13 -6.03 3.69
CA LEU A 5 2.44 -5.40 3.53
C LEU A 5 3.46 -5.84 4.58
N LEU A 6 3.09 -6.72 5.52
CA LEU A 6 4.03 -7.34 6.46
C LEU A 6 4.90 -8.40 5.79
N ALA A 7 4.37 -9.08 4.78
CA ALA A 7 5.10 -10.09 4.01
C ALA A 7 6.12 -9.46 3.04
N GLY A 8 6.00 -8.15 2.76
CA GLY A 8 6.92 -7.44 1.88
C GLY A 8 6.25 -6.32 1.09
N PRO A 9 6.99 -5.66 0.18
CA PRO A 9 6.45 -4.60 -0.66
C PRO A 9 5.43 -5.16 -1.68
N LEU A 10 4.25 -4.56 -1.75
CA LEU A 10 3.18 -4.97 -2.66
C LEU A 10 2.71 -3.82 -3.55
N GLY A 11 2.35 -4.12 -4.79
CA GLY A 11 1.68 -3.23 -5.72
C GLY A 11 0.16 -3.18 -5.51
N LYS A 12 -0.53 -2.27 -6.19
CA LYS A 12 -1.99 -2.09 -6.04
C LYS A 12 -2.81 -3.33 -6.40
N ALA A 13 -2.38 -4.09 -7.40
CA ALA A 13 -3.06 -5.34 -7.78
C ALA A 13 -2.94 -6.41 -6.69
N GLU A 14 -1.75 -6.57 -6.10
CA GLU A 14 -1.50 -7.51 -5.01
C GLU A 14 -2.27 -7.08 -3.74
N LEU A 15 -2.31 -5.77 -3.45
CA LEU A 15 -3.11 -5.21 -2.36
C LEU A 15 -4.61 -5.46 -2.56
N ALA A 16 -5.11 -5.38 -3.80
CA ALA A 16 -6.49 -5.70 -4.12
C ALA A 16 -6.79 -7.19 -3.88
N ARG A 17 -5.90 -8.07 -4.33
CA ARG A 17 -6.02 -9.53 -4.12
C ARG A 17 -5.99 -9.89 -2.64
N ALA A 18 -5.13 -9.25 -1.86
CA ALA A 18 -5.07 -9.42 -0.40
C ALA A 18 -6.32 -8.90 0.32
N LEU A 19 -7.17 -8.12 -0.35
CA LEU A 19 -8.48 -7.67 0.13
C LEU A 19 -9.63 -8.49 -0.47
N GLY A 20 -9.36 -9.61 -1.13
CA GLY A 20 -10.36 -10.47 -1.77
C GLY A 20 -10.95 -9.89 -3.07
N ARG A 21 -10.28 -8.92 -3.70
CA ARG A 21 -10.74 -8.28 -4.93
C ARG A 21 -9.87 -8.68 -6.13
N ASN A 22 -10.51 -8.88 -7.29
CA ASN A 22 -9.82 -9.24 -8.52
C ASN A 22 -9.05 -8.07 -9.16
N ARG A 23 -9.46 -6.82 -8.91
CA ARG A 23 -8.83 -5.61 -9.48
C ARG A 23 -8.76 -4.48 -8.45
N PRO A 24 -7.78 -3.56 -8.59
CA PRO A 24 -7.74 -2.33 -7.81
C PRO A 24 -9.00 -1.50 -8.03
N SER A 25 -9.65 -1.08 -6.95
CA SER A 25 -10.78 -0.16 -6.99
C SER A 25 -10.34 1.29 -6.77
N GLY A 26 -11.19 2.25 -7.13
CA GLY A 26 -10.97 3.67 -6.78
C GLY A 26 -10.81 3.87 -5.27
N GLN A 27 -11.61 3.14 -4.47
CA GLN A 27 -11.50 3.13 -3.01
C GLN A 27 -10.13 2.63 -2.52
N LEU A 28 -9.57 1.58 -3.14
CA LEU A 28 -8.21 1.13 -2.83
C LEU A 28 -7.19 2.21 -3.16
N HIS A 29 -7.36 2.89 -4.30
CA HIS A 29 -6.48 3.96 -4.73
C HIS A 29 -6.44 5.10 -3.71
N GLU A 30 -7.60 5.53 -3.22
CA GLU A 30 -7.69 6.53 -2.16
C GLU A 30 -7.12 6.04 -0.84
N ALA A 31 -7.38 4.80 -0.46
CA ALA A 31 -6.83 4.23 0.78
C ALA A 31 -5.30 4.21 0.75
N VAL A 32 -4.71 3.79 -0.37
CA VAL A 32 -3.25 3.86 -0.59
C VAL A 32 -2.75 5.29 -0.47
N ARG A 33 -3.39 6.25 -1.16
CA ARG A 33 -3.00 7.67 -1.12
C ARG A 33 -3.04 8.22 0.32
N ARG A 34 -4.11 7.95 1.07
CA ARG A 34 -4.25 8.37 2.47
C ARG A 34 -3.18 7.74 3.37
N LEU A 35 -2.86 6.47 3.18
CA LEU A 35 -1.81 5.80 3.95
C LEU A 35 -0.42 6.34 3.64
N VAL A 36 -0.14 6.71 2.38
CA VAL A 36 1.10 7.38 1.99
C VAL A 36 1.18 8.78 2.63
N GLN A 37 0.11 9.56 2.55
CA GLN A 37 0.05 10.90 3.17
C GLN A 37 0.22 10.85 4.68
N ARG A 38 -0.33 9.84 5.36
CA ARG A 38 -0.13 9.61 6.80
C ARG A 38 1.25 9.03 7.15
N GLY A 39 2.10 8.78 6.15
CA GLY A 39 3.43 8.17 6.35
C GLY A 39 3.38 6.72 6.84
N ALA A 40 2.25 6.03 6.72
CA ALA A 40 2.09 4.64 7.16
C ALA A 40 2.69 3.63 6.16
N ILE A 41 2.70 3.98 4.88
CA ILE A 41 3.34 3.22 3.81
C ILE A 41 4.14 4.19 2.93
N THR A 42 5.21 3.70 2.30
CA THR A 42 6.01 4.53 1.37
C THR A 42 6.11 3.86 -0.01
N PRO A 43 6.06 4.64 -1.11
CA PRO A 43 6.38 4.14 -2.45
C PRO A 43 7.83 3.68 -2.51
N THR A 44 8.10 2.64 -3.31
CA THR A 44 9.47 2.15 -3.58
C THR A 44 10.14 2.82 -4.78
N ILE A 45 9.37 3.38 -5.72
CA ILE A 45 9.86 4.10 -6.90
C ILE A 45 9.33 5.56 -6.87
N PRO A 46 9.88 6.43 -6.01
CA PRO A 46 9.39 7.80 -5.86
C PRO A 46 9.48 8.64 -7.14
N GLU A 47 10.47 8.38 -7.98
CA GLU A 47 10.69 9.11 -9.25
C GLU A 47 9.61 8.84 -10.31
N LYS A 48 8.90 7.72 -10.22
CA LYS A 48 7.88 7.30 -11.20
C LYS A 48 6.57 6.97 -10.48
N PRO A 49 5.84 7.98 -9.95
CA PRO A 49 4.67 7.77 -9.10
C PRO A 49 3.52 7.02 -9.80
N ASN A 50 3.45 7.12 -11.13
CA ASN A 50 2.43 6.45 -11.96
C ASN A 50 2.92 5.12 -12.54
N SER A 51 4.10 4.62 -12.14
CA SER A 51 4.65 3.37 -12.66
C SER A 51 3.72 2.19 -12.38
N ARG A 52 3.52 1.34 -13.39
CA ARG A 52 2.84 0.04 -13.23
C ARG A 52 3.59 -0.90 -12.28
N LEU A 53 4.89 -0.69 -12.12
CA LEU A 53 5.77 -1.45 -11.22
C LEU A 53 5.85 -0.84 -9.82
N GLN A 54 5.08 0.21 -9.54
CA GLN A 54 5.05 0.85 -8.23
C GLN A 54 4.61 -0.15 -7.15
N LYS A 55 5.46 -0.34 -6.15
CA LYS A 55 5.15 -1.06 -4.92
C LYS A 55 5.13 -0.10 -3.73
N TYR A 56 4.51 -0.56 -2.66
CA TYR A 56 4.42 0.14 -1.39
C TYR A 56 5.00 -0.76 -0.31
N ARG A 57 5.72 -0.20 0.66
CA ARG A 57 6.20 -0.93 1.84
C ARG A 57 5.69 -0.28 3.12
N LEU A 58 5.52 -1.07 4.18
CA LEU A 58 5.17 -0.55 5.49
C LEU A 58 6.30 0.30 6.07
N THR A 59 5.96 1.42 6.69
CA THR A 59 6.91 2.22 7.49
C THR A 59 6.85 1.81 8.96
N THR A 60 7.78 2.30 9.77
CA THR A 60 7.74 2.14 11.24
C THR A 60 6.44 2.69 11.85
N ALA A 61 5.93 3.81 11.32
CA ALA A 61 4.65 4.37 11.74
C ALA A 61 3.48 3.44 11.38
N GLY A 62 3.48 2.87 10.16
CA GLY A 62 2.47 1.89 9.75
C GLY A 62 2.49 0.60 10.57
N LYS A 63 3.68 0.16 11.03
CA LYS A 63 3.81 -1.00 11.94
C LYS A 63 3.14 -0.72 13.29
N ARG A 64 3.29 0.50 13.83
CA ARG A 64 2.64 0.92 15.08
C ARG A 64 1.13 1.05 14.95
N LEU A 65 0.65 1.58 13.81
CA LEU A 65 -0.79 1.76 13.54
C LEU A 65 -1.59 0.45 13.53
N ARG A 66 -0.91 -0.70 13.42
CA ARG A 66 -1.51 -2.04 13.43
C ARG A 66 -1.65 -2.67 14.83
N ARG A 67 -1.05 -2.05 15.86
CA ARG A 67 -1.02 -2.55 17.26
C ARG A 67 -2.12 -1.94 18.14
N THR A 68 -2.99 -1.11 17.57
CA THR A 68 -4.22 -0.60 18.19
C THR A 68 -5.40 -1.23 17.49
#